data_AF-A0A536R793-F1
#
_entry.id   AF-A0A536R793-F1
#
_cell.length_a   1.000
_cell.length_b   1.000
_cell.length_c   1.000
_cell.angle_alpha   90.00
_cell.angle_beta   90.00
_cell.angle_gamma   90.00
#
_symmetry.space_group_name_H-M   'P 1'
#
loop_
_entity.id
_entity.type
_entity.pdbx_description
1 polymer ?
#
loop_
_entity_poly.entity_id
_entity_poly.type
_entity_poly.pdbx_seq_one_letter_code
_entity_poly.pdbx_strand_id
1 'polypeptide(L)'
;MLGCVSEGRRSGQGHPADQARYHDAVRPPIRKSRVSADVEARPAPREFPWRMPAGWWTRKRHYFLYVVREFTALPLAIWLLWLLYDITQKTSTFGPAFAVFSIFCLPFALYHSYTFLSLAGSIIHFKVLDRPVSPRLIVASQFALWIGASVVIGFLLVWLAR
;
A
#
# COMPACT_ATOMS: atom_id res chain seq x y z
N MET A 1 -37.54 22.52 27.70
CA MET A 1 -37.60 21.04 27.84
C MET A 1 -37.08 20.46 26.51
N LEU A 2 -35.76 20.38 26.28
CA LEU A 2 -34.82 19.28 26.60
C LEU A 2 -35.17 17.91 25.98
N GLY A 3 -34.24 17.40 25.15
CA GLY A 3 -34.00 15.99 24.85
C GLY A 3 -34.45 15.53 23.44
N CYS A 4 -33.66 14.83 22.61
CA CYS A 4 -32.35 14.22 22.75
C CYS A 4 -31.72 14.02 21.37
N VAL A 5 -30.42 14.32 21.28
CA VAL A 5 -29.50 13.87 20.23
C VAL A 5 -29.18 12.40 20.50
N SER A 6 -29.29 11.54 19.49
CA SER A 6 -28.70 10.20 19.51
C SER A 6 -27.58 10.14 18.47
N GLU A 7 -26.42 10.60 18.90
CA GLU A 7 -25.14 10.42 18.22
C GLU A 7 -24.73 8.94 18.38
N GLY A 8 -25.05 8.15 17.35
CA GLY A 8 -24.62 6.75 17.24
C GLY A 8 -23.13 6.67 16.94
N ARG A 9 -22.32 6.73 18.00
CA ARG A 9 -20.88 6.43 18.02
C ARG A 9 -20.64 5.03 17.46
N ARG A 10 -20.12 4.89 16.23
CA ARG A 10 -19.53 3.64 15.73
C ARG A 10 -18.04 3.84 15.46
N SER A 11 -17.24 3.40 16.43
CA SER A 11 -15.82 3.10 16.28
C SER A 11 -15.63 1.93 15.33
N GLY A 12 -14.59 1.99 14.49
CA GLY A 12 -14.02 0.80 13.86
C GLY A 12 -13.64 0.97 12.39
N GLN A 13 -12.50 1.60 12.15
CA GLN A 13 -11.41 1.00 11.35
C GLN A 13 -11.86 0.06 10.21
N GLY A 14 -12.31 0.64 9.10
CA GLY A 14 -12.54 -0.08 7.85
C GLY A 14 -11.95 0.72 6.70
N HIS A 15 -10.98 0.16 6.01
CA HIS A 15 -10.38 0.76 4.82
C HIS A 15 -11.43 0.80 3.70
N PRO A 16 -11.81 1.97 3.15
CA PRO A 16 -12.91 2.06 2.17
C PRO A 16 -12.58 1.44 0.81
N ALA A 17 -11.33 1.02 0.57
CA ALA A 17 -10.93 0.41 -0.70
C ALA A 17 -11.35 -1.07 -0.83
N ASP A 18 -11.59 -1.77 0.30
CA ASP A 18 -11.83 -3.23 0.30
C ASP A 18 -13.31 -3.63 0.46
N GLN A 19 -14.20 -2.68 0.76
CA GLN A 19 -15.61 -2.98 1.06
C GLN A 19 -16.49 -3.22 -0.17
N ALA A 20 -16.00 -2.98 -1.38
CA ALA A 20 -16.80 -3.09 -2.60
C ALA A 20 -17.03 -4.54 -3.09
N ARG A 21 -16.40 -5.56 -2.49
CA ARG A 21 -16.45 -6.95 -3.00
C ARG A 21 -17.24 -7.96 -2.17
N TYR A 22 -17.68 -7.63 -0.95
CA TYR A 22 -18.18 -8.64 -0.02
C TYR A 22 -19.68 -8.60 0.31
N HIS A 23 -20.44 -7.62 -0.20
CA HIS A 23 -21.85 -7.46 0.19
C HIS A 23 -22.89 -8.16 -0.70
N ASP A 24 -22.51 -8.76 -1.83
CA ASP A 24 -23.48 -9.33 -2.78
C ASP A 24 -23.79 -10.83 -2.60
N ALA A 25 -23.07 -11.56 -1.74
CA ALA A 25 -23.13 -13.02 -1.76
C ALA A 25 -24.09 -13.69 -0.74
N VAL A 26 -24.76 -12.96 0.14
CA VAL A 26 -25.60 -13.60 1.19
C VAL A 26 -26.92 -12.84 1.42
N ARG A 27 -27.91 -13.05 0.54
CA ARG A 27 -29.32 -12.86 0.89
C ARG A 27 -30.15 -14.07 0.45
N PRO A 28 -30.84 -14.77 1.36
CA PRO A 28 -31.76 -15.83 0.98
C PRO A 28 -33.01 -15.24 0.29
N PRO A 29 -33.68 -15.99 -0.61
CA PRO A 29 -34.86 -15.49 -1.31
C PRO A 29 -36.05 -15.38 -0.34
N ILE A 30 -36.42 -14.16 0.03
CA ILE A 30 -37.62 -13.87 0.82
C ILE A 30 -38.85 -14.14 -0.05
N ARG A 31 -39.63 -15.15 0.36
CA ARG A 31 -40.93 -15.55 -0.20
C ARG A 31 -41.87 -14.33 -0.25
N LYS A 32 -42.33 -13.96 -1.45
CA LYS A 32 -43.26 -12.83 -1.66
C LYS A 32 -44.64 -13.15 -1.08
N SER A 33 -44.99 -12.49 0.04
CA SER A 33 -46.37 -12.43 0.51
C SER A 33 -47.11 -11.32 -0.23
N ARG A 34 -48.15 -11.68 -0.98
CA ARG A 34 -49.12 -10.73 -1.57
C ARG A 34 -50.06 -10.28 -0.47
N VAL A 35 -49.84 -9.10 0.12
CA VAL A 35 -50.87 -8.40 0.89
C VAL A 35 -50.75 -6.90 0.65
N SER A 36 -51.86 -6.35 0.14
CA SER A 36 -52.29 -4.95 0.14
C SER A 36 -51.62 -3.95 -0.80
N ALA A 37 -52.45 -3.53 -1.78
CA ALA A 37 -52.39 -2.26 -2.46
C ALA A 37 -52.56 -1.09 -1.46
N ASP A 38 -52.13 0.10 -1.90
CA ASP A 38 -52.37 1.42 -1.30
C ASP A 38 -51.45 1.88 -0.16
N VAL A 39 -50.13 1.80 -0.39
CA VAL A 39 -49.20 2.79 0.16
C VAL A 39 -48.43 3.39 -1.02
N GLU A 40 -48.95 4.52 -1.50
CA GLU A 40 -48.24 5.61 -2.16
C GLU A 40 -46.79 5.29 -2.51
N ALA A 41 -46.57 4.91 -3.77
CA ALA A 41 -45.27 4.54 -4.31
C ALA A 41 -44.33 5.77 -4.28
N ARG A 42 -43.74 6.05 -3.12
CA ARG A 42 -42.61 6.97 -3.02
C ARG A 42 -41.56 6.49 -4.01
N PRO A 43 -41.13 7.32 -4.98
CA PRO A 43 -40.06 6.92 -5.87
C PRO A 43 -38.86 6.56 -5.01
N ALA A 44 -38.30 5.35 -5.22
CA ALA A 44 -37.09 4.92 -4.53
C ALA A 44 -36.03 6.05 -4.65
N PRO A 45 -35.31 6.38 -3.56
CA PRO A 45 -34.31 7.44 -3.60
C PRO A 45 -33.36 7.19 -4.76
N ARG A 46 -33.21 8.15 -5.67
CA ARG A 46 -32.23 8.05 -6.75
C ARG A 46 -30.85 7.94 -6.13
N GLU A 47 -30.26 6.76 -6.20
CA GLU A 47 -28.86 6.56 -5.82
C GLU A 47 -27.99 7.24 -6.88
N PHE A 48 -27.38 8.36 -6.51
CA PHE A 48 -26.38 9.01 -7.35
C PHE A 48 -25.03 8.34 -7.10
N PRO A 49 -24.49 7.55 -8.05
CA PRO A 49 -23.20 6.91 -7.87
C PRO A 49 -22.13 7.99 -7.80
N TRP A 50 -21.38 8.00 -6.71
CA TRP A 50 -20.26 8.90 -6.55
C TRP A 50 -19.16 8.55 -7.58
N ARG A 51 -18.83 9.49 -8.46
CA ARG A 51 -17.74 9.35 -9.43
C ARG A 51 -16.43 9.79 -8.80
N MET A 52 -15.45 8.88 -8.72
CA MET A 52 -14.10 9.21 -8.26
C MET A 52 -13.39 10.07 -9.32
N PRO A 53 -13.01 11.33 -9.02
CA PRO A 53 -12.29 12.19 -9.97
C PRO A 53 -10.85 11.70 -10.16
N ALA A 54 -10.27 11.83 -11.35
CA ALA A 54 -8.90 11.36 -11.64
C ALA A 54 -7.82 11.94 -10.70
N GLY A 55 -8.02 13.16 -10.19
CA GLY A 55 -7.16 13.81 -9.20
C GLY A 55 -7.47 13.46 -7.74
N TRP A 56 -8.19 12.37 -7.45
CA TRP A 56 -8.57 11.98 -6.09
C TRP A 56 -7.37 11.89 -5.13
N TRP A 57 -6.21 11.49 -5.67
CA TRP A 57 -5.00 11.21 -4.91
C TRP A 57 -4.26 12.47 -4.44
N THR A 58 -4.46 13.63 -5.07
CA THR A 58 -3.82 14.90 -4.63
C THR A 58 -4.55 15.55 -3.46
N ARG A 59 -5.78 15.12 -3.18
CA ARG A 59 -6.65 15.75 -2.17
C ARG A 59 -6.21 15.47 -0.73
N LYS A 60 -5.49 14.38 -0.47
CA LYS A 60 -4.95 14.05 0.87
C LYS A 60 -3.51 13.56 0.76
N ARG A 61 -2.67 14.00 1.69
CA ARG A 61 -1.24 13.61 1.76
C ARG A 61 -1.03 12.09 1.76
N HIS A 62 -1.87 11.32 2.45
CA HIS A 62 -1.71 9.88 2.49
C HIS A 62 -1.96 9.18 1.14
N TYR A 63 -2.92 9.68 0.34
CA TYR A 63 -3.16 9.16 -1.01
C TYR A 63 -2.03 9.56 -1.96
N PHE A 64 -1.52 10.79 -1.81
CA PHE A 64 -0.37 11.25 -2.56
C PHE A 64 0.86 10.38 -2.29
N LEU A 65 1.20 10.13 -1.01
CA LEU A 65 2.32 9.28 -0.63
C LEU A 65 2.15 7.83 -1.10
N TYR A 66 0.91 7.32 -1.14
CA TYR A 66 0.59 6.02 -1.74
C TYR A 66 0.91 6.00 -3.24
N VAL A 67 0.47 6.99 -4.01
CA VAL A 67 0.76 7.05 -5.45
C VAL A 67 2.25 7.22 -5.71
N VAL A 68 2.93 8.08 -4.94
CA VAL A 68 4.39 8.24 -5.01
C VAL A 68 5.12 6.92 -4.71
N ARG A 69 4.63 6.14 -3.72
CA ARG A 69 5.16 4.81 -3.42
C ARG A 69 5.07 3.89 -4.63
N GLU A 70 3.90 3.76 -5.26
CA GLU A 70 3.75 2.93 -6.45
C GLU A 70 4.64 3.42 -7.60
N PHE A 71 4.75 4.75 -7.76
CA PHE A 71 5.58 5.35 -8.80
C PHE A 71 7.07 5.01 -8.65
N THR A 72 7.56 4.78 -7.43
CA THR A 72 8.98 4.43 -7.21
C THR A 72 9.40 3.13 -7.88
N ALA A 73 8.47 2.22 -8.20
CA ALA A 73 8.78 0.98 -8.91
C ALA A 73 9.24 1.22 -10.36
N LEU A 74 8.78 2.29 -11.01
CA LEU A 74 9.14 2.62 -12.40
C LEU A 74 10.63 2.95 -12.59
N PRO A 75 11.22 3.95 -11.90
CA PRO A 75 12.64 4.25 -12.05
C PRO A 75 13.52 3.07 -11.65
N LEU A 76 13.10 2.28 -10.64
CA LEU A 76 13.83 1.07 -10.23
C LEU A 76 13.82 -0.02 -11.30
N ALA A 77 12.67 -0.26 -11.95
CA ALA A 77 12.57 -1.20 -13.05
C ALA A 77 13.44 -0.77 -14.24
N ILE A 78 13.38 0.52 -14.61
CA ILE A 78 14.23 1.07 -15.67
C ILE A 78 15.71 0.94 -15.33
N TRP A 79 16.09 1.25 -14.09
CA TRP A 79 17.46 1.09 -13.61
C TRP A 79 17.93 -0.36 -13.69
N LEU A 80 17.09 -1.32 -13.29
CA LEU A 80 17.41 -2.74 -13.38
C LEU A 80 17.57 -3.20 -14.84
N LEU A 81 16.70 -2.74 -15.74
CA LEU A 81 16.80 -3.06 -17.18
C LEU A 81 18.07 -2.48 -17.80
N TRP A 82 18.44 -1.25 -17.44
CA TRP A 82 19.68 -0.64 -17.90
C TRP A 82 20.90 -1.41 -17.35
N LEU A 83 20.93 -1.70 -16.05
CA LEU A 83 22.00 -2.52 -15.46
C LEU A 83 22.13 -3.86 -16.19
N LEU A 84 21.01 -4.53 -16.47
CA LEU A 84 21.00 -5.80 -17.20
C LEU A 84 21.54 -5.63 -18.63
N TYR A 85 21.13 -4.57 -19.33
CA TYR A 85 21.64 -4.25 -20.66
C TYR A 85 23.16 -4.09 -20.66
N ASP A 86 23.72 -3.31 -19.74
CA ASP A 86 25.18 -3.10 -19.65
C ASP A 86 25.93 -4.42 -19.37
N ILE A 87 25.40 -5.26 -18.47
CA ILE A 87 25.96 -6.60 -18.19
C ILE A 87 25.95 -7.47 -19.45
N THR A 88 24.86 -7.48 -20.23
CA THR A 88 24.79 -8.27 -21.47
C THR A 88 25.77 -7.80 -22.52
N GLN A 89 26.08 -6.50 -22.56
CA GLN A 89 27.04 -5.93 -23.50
C GLN A 89 28.49 -6.10 -23.05
N LYS A 90 28.74 -6.69 -21.88
CA LYS A 90 30.08 -6.85 -21.27
C LYS A 90 30.83 -5.52 -21.17
N THR A 91 30.11 -4.40 -21.06
CA THR A 91 30.70 -3.09 -20.91
C THR A 91 31.19 -2.96 -19.47
N SER A 92 32.51 -2.87 -19.28
CA SER A 92 33.10 -2.76 -17.93
C SER A 92 33.08 -1.32 -17.38
N THR A 93 32.64 -0.35 -18.19
CA THR A 93 32.64 1.07 -17.83
C THR A 93 31.22 1.59 -17.88
N PHE A 94 30.58 1.70 -16.72
CA PHE A 94 29.32 2.40 -16.59
C PHE A 94 29.52 3.86 -17.03
N GLY A 95 28.76 4.32 -18.01
CA GLY A 95 28.86 5.69 -18.50
C GLY A 95 28.45 6.71 -17.42
N PRO A 96 28.90 7.98 -17.52
CA PRO A 96 28.53 9.03 -16.56
C PRO A 96 27.01 9.24 -16.46
N ALA A 97 26.28 8.99 -17.56
CA ALA A 97 24.81 9.01 -17.57
C ALA A 97 24.19 7.96 -16.64
N PHE A 98 24.73 6.74 -16.61
CA PHE A 98 24.25 5.67 -15.72
C PHE A 98 24.52 6.02 -14.25
N ALA A 99 25.69 6.62 -13.95
CA ALA A 99 26.02 7.06 -12.59
C ALA A 99 25.05 8.15 -12.10
N VAL A 100 24.78 9.17 -12.92
CA VAL A 100 23.80 10.23 -12.60
C VAL A 100 22.41 9.62 -12.39
N PHE A 101 21.97 8.74 -13.28
CA PHE A 101 20.68 8.07 -13.16
C PHE A 101 20.59 7.20 -11.89
N SER A 102 21.67 6.53 -11.51
CA SER A 102 21.75 5.75 -10.26
C SER A 102 21.62 6.63 -9.02
N ILE A 103 22.25 7.81 -9.01
CA ILE A 103 22.11 8.78 -7.91
C ILE A 103 20.66 9.25 -7.80
N PHE A 104 19.97 9.49 -8.92
CA PHE A 104 18.55 9.82 -8.92
C PHE A 104 17.67 8.65 -8.47
N CYS A 105 18.00 7.41 -8.84
CA CYS A 105 17.24 6.22 -8.45
C CYS A 105 17.42 5.83 -6.97
N LEU A 106 18.58 6.16 -6.38
CA LEU A 106 18.90 5.84 -4.99
C LEU A 106 17.84 6.34 -3.97
N PRO A 107 17.38 7.60 -3.98
CA PRO A 107 16.33 8.05 -3.06
C PRO A 107 15.00 7.32 -3.31
N PHE A 108 14.65 7.00 -4.55
CA PHE A 108 13.46 6.19 -4.85
C PHE A 108 13.59 4.77 -4.29
N ALA A 109 14.77 4.16 -4.40
CA ALA A 109 15.06 2.85 -3.83
C ALA A 109 14.90 2.88 -2.30
N LEU A 110 15.50 3.87 -1.63
CA LEU A 110 15.43 4.03 -0.18
C LEU A 110 13.98 4.24 0.29
N TYR A 111 13.21 5.09 -0.39
CA TYR A 111 11.80 5.30 -0.06
C TYR A 111 10.95 4.05 -0.30
N HIS A 112 11.20 3.33 -1.41
CA HIS A 112 10.52 2.07 -1.72
C HIS A 112 10.80 1.01 -0.64
N SER A 113 12.06 0.80 -0.27
CA SER A 113 12.45 -0.14 0.79
C SER A 113 11.85 0.26 2.15
N TYR A 114 11.95 1.54 2.53
CA TYR A 114 11.40 2.04 3.79
C TYR A 114 9.90 1.80 3.91
N THR A 115 9.15 2.14 2.87
CA THR A 115 7.69 1.95 2.87
C THR A 115 7.33 0.47 2.84
N PHE A 116 8.03 -0.36 2.06
CA PHE A 116 7.82 -1.81 2.02
C PHE A 116 8.05 -2.46 3.40
N LEU A 117 9.19 -2.18 4.04
CA LEU A 117 9.53 -2.71 5.38
C LEU A 117 8.55 -2.23 6.46
N SER A 118 8.12 -0.97 6.36
CA SER A 118 7.13 -0.41 7.29
C SER A 118 5.75 -1.07 7.15
N LEU A 119 5.34 -1.42 5.93
CA LEU A 119 4.08 -2.13 5.69
C LEU A 119 4.15 -3.62 6.03
N ALA A 120 5.31 -4.26 5.84
CA ALA A 120 5.49 -5.69 6.08
C ALA A 120 5.19 -6.09 7.54
N GLY A 121 5.53 -5.25 8.51
CA GLY A 121 5.18 -5.49 9.92
C GLY A 121 3.67 -5.41 10.23
N SER A 122 2.86 -4.83 9.34
CA SER A 122 1.40 -4.78 9.49
C SER A 122 0.70 -6.01 8.90
N ILE A 123 1.34 -6.74 7.99
CA ILE A 123 0.74 -7.90 7.31
C ILE A 123 1.05 -9.18 8.11
N ILE A 124 2.23 -9.24 8.70
CA ILE A 124 2.73 -10.42 9.39
C ILE A 124 2.18 -10.46 10.82
N HIS A 125 1.05 -11.13 11.01
CA HIS A 125 0.50 -11.43 12.34
C HIS A 125 0.89 -12.85 12.77
N PHE A 126 2.15 -13.05 13.16
CA PHE A 126 2.55 -14.30 13.79
C PHE A 126 2.32 -14.25 15.30
N LYS A 127 1.58 -15.23 15.82
CA LYS A 127 1.57 -15.55 17.25
C LYS A 127 2.75 -16.47 17.51
N VAL A 128 3.70 -16.03 18.31
CA VAL A 128 4.82 -16.87 18.76
C VAL A 128 4.51 -17.26 20.19
N LEU A 129 4.39 -18.57 20.44
CA LEU A 129 4.22 -19.13 21.79
C LEU A 129 3.02 -18.53 22.56
N ASP A 130 1.86 -18.49 21.89
CA ASP A 130 0.58 -17.94 22.39
C ASP A 130 0.59 -16.46 22.83
N ARG A 131 1.70 -15.75 22.63
CA ARG A 131 1.77 -14.30 22.81
C ARG A 131 1.75 -13.59 21.46
N PRO A 132 0.91 -12.57 21.29
CA PRO A 132 0.97 -11.73 20.10
C PRO A 132 2.33 -11.02 20.07
N VAL A 133 3.13 -11.28 19.02
CA VAL A 133 4.37 -10.55 18.83
C VAL A 133 4.02 -9.10 18.50
N SER A 134 4.69 -8.16 19.17
CA SER A 134 4.47 -6.74 18.90
C SER A 134 4.81 -6.42 17.44
N PRO A 135 3.92 -5.79 16.66
CA PRO A 135 4.20 -5.36 15.28
C PRO A 135 5.48 -4.51 15.18
N ARG A 136 5.82 -3.77 16.25
CA ARG A 136 7.05 -2.96 16.32
C ARG A 136 8.32 -3.82 16.30
N LEU A 137 8.31 -4.99 16.93
CA LEU A 137 9.46 -5.91 16.92
C LEU A 137 9.71 -6.49 15.53
N ILE A 138 8.63 -6.80 14.81
CA ILE A 138 8.72 -7.32 13.44
C ILE A 138 9.32 -6.25 12.53
N VAL A 139 8.80 -5.02 12.57
CA VAL A 139 9.37 -3.89 11.82
C VAL A 139 10.84 -3.67 12.19
N ALA A 140 11.17 -3.63 13.48
CA ALA A 140 12.54 -3.43 13.94
C ALA A 140 13.50 -4.53 13.45
N SER A 141 13.08 -5.80 13.49
CA SER A 141 13.91 -6.91 12.99
C SER A 141 14.19 -6.81 11.49
N GLN A 142 13.22 -6.35 10.70
CA GLN A 142 13.39 -6.20 9.27
C GLN A 142 14.32 -5.03 8.93
N PHE A 143 14.19 -3.91 9.66
CA PHE A 143 15.14 -2.80 9.53
C PHE A 143 16.55 -3.21 9.98
N ALA A 144 16.68 -3.98 11.06
CA ALA A 144 17.97 -4.50 11.50
C ALA A 144 18.61 -5.41 10.45
N LEU A 145 17.82 -6.31 9.84
CA LEU A 145 18.28 -7.17 8.75
C LEU A 145 18.69 -6.35 7.53
N TRP A 146 17.90 -5.34 7.15
CA TRP A 146 18.19 -4.47 6.01
C TRP A 146 19.50 -3.69 6.21
N ILE A 147 19.67 -3.05 7.37
CA ILE A 147 20.91 -2.34 7.72
C ILE A 147 22.09 -3.32 7.72
N GLY A 148 21.93 -4.48 8.38
CA GLY A 148 22.98 -5.50 8.43
C GLY A 148 23.40 -5.97 7.04
N ALA A 149 22.45 -6.25 6.15
CA ALA A 149 22.72 -6.63 4.78
C ALA A 149 23.45 -5.52 4.00
N SER A 150 23.03 -4.25 4.14
CA SER A 150 23.70 -3.12 3.51
C SER A 150 25.16 -2.97 3.99
N VAL A 151 25.41 -3.14 5.29
CA VAL A 151 26.77 -3.09 5.86
C VAL A 151 27.64 -4.22 5.31
N VAL A 152 27.12 -5.46 5.29
CA VAL A 152 27.86 -6.62 4.79
C VAL A 152 28.20 -6.47 3.31
N ILE A 153 27.22 -6.08 2.48
CA ILE A 153 27.45 -5.86 1.04
C ILE A 153 28.45 -4.73 0.82
N GLY A 154 28.29 -3.59 1.51
CA GLY A 154 29.23 -2.48 1.42
C GLY A 154 30.65 -2.86 1.83
N PHE A 155 30.80 -3.63 2.91
CA PHE A 155 32.09 -4.15 3.35
C PHE A 155 32.72 -5.08 2.31
N LEU A 156 31.95 -6.04 1.77
CA LEU A 156 32.44 -6.97 0.74
C LEU A 156 32.88 -6.25 -0.52
N LEU A 157 32.12 -5.23 -0.97
CA LEU A 157 32.48 -4.42 -2.13
C LEU A 157 33.79 -3.67 -1.91
N VAL A 158 33.98 -3.04 -0.74
CA VAL A 158 35.22 -2.31 -0.41
C VAL A 158 36.40 -3.26 -0.26
N TRP A 159 36.18 -4.44 0.33
CA TRP A 159 37.21 -5.45 0.52
C TRP A 159 37.65 -6.05 -0.81
N LEU A 160 36.73 -6.35 -1.73
CA LEU A 160 37.04 -6.88 -3.06
C LEU A 160 37.66 -5.83 -4.00
N ALA A 161 37.38 -4.54 -3.76
CA ALA A 161 37.95 -3.44 -4.54
C ALA A 161 39.37 -3.05 -4.10
N ARG A 162 39.90 -3.65 -3.03
CA ARG A 162 41.28 -3.51 -2.58
C ARG A 162 42.15 -4.62 -3.14
#